data_AF-A0A7W7U4F7-F1
#
_entry.id   AF-A0A7W7U4F7-F1
#
_cell.length_a   1.000
_cell.length_b   1.000
_cell.length_c   1.000
_cell.angle_alpha   90.00
_cell.angle_beta   90.00
_cell.angle_gamma   90.00
#
_symmetry.space_group_name_H-M   'P 1'
#
loop_
_entity.id
_entity.type
_entity.pdbx_description
1 polymer ?
#
loop_
_entity_poly.entity_id
_entity_poly.type
_entity_poly.pdbx_seq_one_letter_code
_entity_poly.pdbx_strand_id
1 'polypeptide(L)' 'MEYTIIRVYRVVAGSQAEATDRLMEAFENGVQRDYLAADIVKPHDEPKVSAIHRPVSWWALARRQLLGR' A
#
# COMPACT_ATOMS: atom_id res chain seq x y z
N MET A 1 -0.34 -20.48 17.30
CA MET A 1 0.44 -19.23 17.23
C MET A 1 -0.31 -18.29 16.30
N GLU A 2 -0.66 -17.10 16.77
CA GLU A 2 -1.43 -16.13 16.00
C GLU A 2 -0.48 -15.11 15.36
N TYR A 3 -0.80 -14.69 14.14
CA TYR A 3 -0.02 -13.73 13.38
C TYR A 3 -0.93 -12.60 12.92
N THR A 4 -0.45 -11.37 13.08
CA THR A 4 -1.12 -10.17 12.58
C THR A 4 -0.51 -9.81 11.23
N ILE A 5 -1.36 -9.75 10.21
CA ILE A 5 -0.99 -9.29 8.87
C ILE A 5 -1.53 -7.88 8.69
N ILE A 6 -0.65 -6.92 8.44
CA ILE A 6 -0.99 -5.52 8.18
C ILE A 6 -0.54 -5.19 6.76
N ARG A 7 -1.49 -4.84 5.90
CA ARG A 7 -1.21 -4.30 4.57
C ARG A 7 -1.29 -2.79 4.60
N VAL A 8 -0.23 -2.13 4.17
CA VAL A 8 -0.14 -0.68 4.10
C VAL A 8 -0.36 -0.27 2.65
N TYR A 9 -1.45 0.46 2.38
CA TYR A 9 -1.73 1.03 1.06
C TYR A 9 -1.39 2.51 1.02
N ARG A 10 -0.85 3.00 -0.10
CA ARG A 10 -0.59 4.41 -0.34
C ARG A 10 -1.38 4.87 -1.56
N VAL A 11 -2.34 5.75 -1.33
CA VAL A 11 -3.23 6.31 -2.36
C VAL A 11 -2.98 7.82 -2.44
N VAL A 12 -2.89 8.37 -3.65
CA VAL A 12 -2.83 9.82 -3.84
C VAL A 12 -4.26 10.35 -3.90
N ALA A 13 -4.58 11.29 -3.03
CA ALA A 13 -5.88 11.94 -2.95
C ALA A 13 -5.77 13.32 -2.29
N GLY A 14 -6.71 14.20 -2.60
CA GLY A 14 -6.85 15.52 -1.99
C GLY A 14 -7.63 15.49 -0.66
N SER A 15 -8.35 14.41 -0.37
CA SER A 15 -9.08 14.22 0.89
C SER A 15 -9.10 12.76 1.35
N GLN A 16 -9.47 12.53 2.62
CA GLN A 16 -9.63 11.18 3.17
C GLN A 16 -10.79 10.41 2.52
N ALA A 17 -11.90 11.09 2.21
CA ALA A 17 -13.03 10.48 1.52
C ALA A 17 -12.61 9.95 0.14
N GLU A 18 -11.96 10.82 -0.65
CA GLU A 18 -11.43 10.46 -1.97
C GLU A 18 -10.37 9.34 -1.91
N ALA A 19 -9.53 9.31 -0.87
CA ALA A 19 -8.57 8.22 -0.66
C ALA A 19 -9.28 6.88 -0.39
N THR A 20 -10.40 6.92 0.34
CA THR A 20 -11.21 5.74 0.66
C THR A 20 -11.93 5.25 -0.58
N ASP A 21 -12.58 6.15 -1.32
CA ASP A 21 -13.29 5.83 -2.56
C ASP A 21 -12.35 5.20 -3.59
N ARG A 22 -11.17 5.78 -3.80
CA ARG A 22 -10.14 5.22 -4.70
C ARG A 22 -9.64 3.86 -4.27
N LEU A 23 -9.47 3.65 -2.97
CA LEU A 23 -9.03 2.35 -2.45
C LEU A 23 -10.14 1.30 -2.66
N MET A 24 -11.39 1.65 -2.41
CA MET A 24 -12.54 0.77 -2.65
C MET A 24 -12.66 0.41 -4.14
N GLU A 25 -12.56 1.40 -5.02
CA GLU A 25 -12.51 1.20 -6.47
C GLU A 25 -11.36 0.26 -6.88
N ALA A 26 -10.17 0.42 -6.27
CA ALA A 26 -9.05 -0.46 -6.53
C ALA A 26 -9.30 -1.91 -6.08
N PHE A 27 -10.04 -2.12 -4.98
CA PHE A 27 -10.46 -3.46 -4.55
C PHE A 27 -11.49 -4.07 -5.49
N GLU A 28 -12.49 -3.29 -5.90
CA GLU A 28 -13.54 -3.73 -6.84
C GLU A 28 -12.95 -4.14 -8.19
N ASN A 29 -11.96 -3.39 -8.67
CA ASN A 29 -11.26 -3.67 -9.92
C ASN A 29 -10.11 -4.69 -9.77
N GLY A 30 -9.82 -5.18 -8.57
CA GLY A 30 -8.74 -6.15 -8.33
C GLY A 30 -7.32 -5.62 -8.52
N VAL A 31 -7.12 -4.29 -8.51
CA VAL A 31 -5.84 -3.59 -8.73
C VAL A 31 -5.25 -2.99 -7.45
N GLN A 32 -5.74 -3.38 -6.28
CA GLN A 32 -5.26 -2.91 -4.97
C GLN A 32 -3.76 -3.17 -4.73
N ARG A 33 -3.16 -4.14 -5.43
CA ARG A 33 -1.72 -4.45 -5.34
C ARG A 33 -0.85 -3.30 -5.82
N ASP A 34 -1.33 -2.48 -6.74
CA ASP A 34 -0.58 -1.36 -7.29
C ASP A 34 -0.46 -0.19 -6.29
N TYR A 35 -1.37 -0.17 -5.31
CA TYR A 35 -1.38 0.74 -4.18
C TYR A 35 -0.65 0.18 -2.95
N LEU A 36 -0.20 -1.07 -3.00
CA LEU A 36 0.45 -1.73 -1.86
C LEU A 36 1.84 -1.14 -1.65
N ALA A 37 2.03 -0.50 -0.49
CA ALA A 37 3.29 0.10 -0.09
C ALA A 37 4.15 -0.87 0.74
N ALA A 38 3.53 -1.65 1.62
CA ALA A 38 4.23 -2.64 2.44
C ALA A 38 3.28 -3.72 2.95
N ASP A 39 3.81 -4.93 3.10
CA ASP A 39 3.20 -6.01 3.86
C ASP A 39 4.01 -6.23 5.14
N ILE A 40 3.32 -6.29 6.26
CA ILE A 40 3.91 -6.51 7.58
C ILE A 40 3.26 -7.76 8.15
N VAL A 41 4.09 -8.75 8.46
CA VAL A 41 3.67 -9.98 9.11
C VAL A 41 4.42 -10.10 10.42
N LYS A 42 3.70 -10.14 11.53
CA LYS A 42 4.30 -10.27 12.86
C LYS A 42 3.51 -11.23 13.76
N PRO A 43 4.14 -11.86 14.76
CA PRO A 43 3.41 -12.54 15.83
C PRO A 43 2.43 -11.57 16.51
N HIS A 44 1.25 -12.07 16.91
CA HIS A 44 0.20 -11.23 17.51
C HIS A 44 0.67 -10.51 18.78
N ASP A 45 1.48 -11.19 19.60
CA ASP A 45 1.95 -10.71 20.90
C ASP A 45 3.22 -9.83 20.83
N GLU A 46 3.80 -9.62 19.64
CA GLU A 46 5.01 -8.80 19.52
C GLU A 46 4.69 -7.29 19.46
N PRO A 47 5.26 -6.48 20.38
CA PRO A 47 4.96 -5.06 20.50
C PRO A 47 5.58 -4.19 19.40
N LYS A 48 6.53 -4.73 18.59
CA LYS A 48 7.22 -3.96 17.56
C LYS A 48 7.12 -4.60 16.18
N VAL A 49 6.72 -3.75 15.24
CA VAL A 49 6.52 -4.07 13.83
C VAL A 49 7.87 -4.11 13.11
N SER A 50 8.34 -5.30 12.77
CA SER A 50 9.44 -5.49 11.81
C SER A 50 8.87 -5.39 10.40
N ALA A 51 9.05 -4.22 9.77
CA ALA A 51 8.56 -4.01 8.41
C ALA A 51 9.39 -4.78 7.40
N ILE A 52 8.78 -5.70 6.65
CA ILE A 52 9.43 -6.32 5.49
C ILE A 52 9.31 -5.32 4.33
N HIS A 53 10.36 -4.53 4.12
CA HIS A 53 10.43 -3.62 2.98
C HIS A 53 10.77 -4.41 1.71
N ARG A 54 9.79 -4.61 0.82
CA ARG A 54 10.05 -4.86 -0.61
C ARG A 54 9.45 -3.71 -1.43
N PRO A 55 10.15 -3.16 -2.45
CA PRO A 55 9.88 -1.81 -2.92
C PRO A 55 9.25 -1.70 -4.33
N VAL A 56 8.29 -0.75 -4.45
CA VAL A 56 7.78 0.05 -5.61
C VAL A 56 7.17 -0.68 -6.85
N SER A 57 6.04 -0.28 -7.50
CA SER A 57 5.43 1.06 -7.72
C SER A 57 4.19 1.04 -8.68
N TRP A 58 3.20 1.94 -8.47
CA TRP A 58 2.57 2.72 -9.59
C TRP A 58 3.11 4.17 -9.68
N TRP A 59 3.48 4.79 -8.56
CA TRP A 59 3.96 6.18 -8.55
C TRP A 59 5.42 6.36 -9.01
N ALA A 60 6.30 5.37 -8.86
CA ALA A 60 7.60 5.40 -9.52
C ALA A 60 7.50 5.22 -11.05
N LEU A 61 6.39 4.68 -11.57
CA LEU A 61 6.05 4.67 -13.00
C LEU A 61 5.53 6.04 -13.45
N ALA A 62 4.65 6.68 -12.67
CA ALA A 62 4.13 8.02 -12.94
C ALA A 62 5.22 9.11 -12.91
N ARG A 63 6.18 9.02 -11.97
CA ARG A 63 7.31 9.95 -11.86
C ARG A 63 8.34 9.77 -12.99
N ARG A 64 8.46 8.57 -13.55
CA ARG A 64 9.30 8.28 -14.73
C ARG A 64 8.73 8.88 -16.01
N GLN A 65 7.41 8.84 -16.17
CA GLN A 65 6.74 9.46 -17.30
C GLN A 65 6.82 10.99 -17.28
N LEU A 66 6.77 11.62 -16.11
CA LEU A 66 6.79 13.08 -15.99
C LEU A 66 8.20 13.71 -16.01
N LEU A 67 9.28 12.95 -15.76
CA LEU A 67 10.66 13.45 -15.67
C LEU A 67 11.65 12.89 -16.71
N GLY A 68 11.26 11.90 -17.53
CA GLY A 68 12.11 11.33 -18.58
C GLY A 68 13.30 10.48 -18.11
N ARG A 69 13.36 10.11 -16.83
CA ARG A 69 14.35 9.22 -16.20
C ARG A 69 13.70 8.29 -15.20
#